data_AF-A0A3G3IIL8-F1
#
_entry.id   AF-A0A3G3IIL8-F1
#
_cell.length_a   1.000
_cell.length_b   1.000
_cell.length_c   1.000
_cell.angle_alpha   90.00
_cell.angle_beta   90.00
_cell.angle_gamma   90.00
#
_symmetry.space_group_name_H-M   'P 1'
#
loop_
_entity.id
_entity.type
_entity.pdbx_description
1 polymer ?
#
loop_
_entity_poly.entity_id
_entity_poly.type
_entity_poly.pdbx_seq_one_letter_code
_entity_poly.pdbx_strand_id
1 'polypeptide(L)'
;MTDPGSVADLEHTPYESVSAVSFHTDRKGNVSGRFRGAVVLRDRSSEEIIRPGETWFCSLRLNPISLGNYFARAIRKVDASFFMELGEGQKKEIAEALWENSRSEIVPLIMESHAVDRDVYEKTSEGYERRIKELTDRLEASVPVTKGVDVPDDAGPTITDTPQGLFSSLFRTGRYAVRLSADGKNLLLTPDERGEAECRGNILMGHRLRDMMPFCGRPSIPCKIYGDGVLVQR
;
A
#
# COMPACT_ATOMS: atom_id res chain seq x y z
N MET A 1 61.10 38.64 12.57
CA MET A 1 60.98 37.24 12.13
C MET A 1 59.59 36.78 12.49
N THR A 2 58.81 36.54 11.44
CA THR A 2 57.48 35.94 11.43
C THR A 2 57.58 34.50 11.91
N ASP A 3 56.70 34.11 12.82
CA ASP A 3 56.11 32.77 12.81
C ASP A 3 54.60 32.93 13.02
N PRO A 4 53.77 32.57 12.03
CA PRO A 4 52.33 32.79 12.07
C PRO A 4 51.69 31.68 12.91
N GLY A 5 51.03 32.08 13.99
CA GLY A 5 50.21 31.18 14.79
C GLY A 5 49.17 30.47 13.91
N SER A 6 49.42 29.18 13.70
CA SER A 6 48.41 28.11 13.75
C SER A 6 47.03 28.48 13.21
N VAL A 7 46.82 28.18 11.93
CA VAL A 7 45.50 28.14 11.29
C VAL A 7 44.73 26.93 11.84
N ALA A 8 44.19 27.03 13.06
CA ALA A 8 43.43 25.94 13.67
C ALA A 8 42.37 26.39 14.70
N ASP A 9 41.87 27.63 14.64
CA ASP A 9 40.81 28.11 15.53
C ASP A 9 39.62 28.71 14.75
N LEU A 10 39.10 27.95 13.79
CA LEU A 10 37.85 28.27 13.08
C LEU A 10 36.77 27.21 13.32
N GLU A 11 36.83 26.53 14.47
CA GLU A 11 35.78 25.64 14.94
C GLU A 11 34.77 26.38 15.82
N HIS A 12 33.49 26.13 15.54
CA HIS A 12 32.31 26.46 16.36
C HIS A 12 31.88 27.93 16.39
N THR A 13 31.33 28.41 15.28
CA THR A 13 30.17 29.33 15.40
C THR A 13 28.92 28.47 15.65
N PRO A 14 28.15 28.71 16.72
CA PRO A 14 26.94 27.93 16.96
C PRO A 14 25.95 28.26 15.85
N TYR A 15 25.51 27.25 15.12
CA TYR A 15 24.36 27.41 14.26
C TYR A 15 23.15 27.73 15.14
N GLU A 16 22.64 28.95 15.03
CA GLU A 16 21.71 29.52 16.02
C GLU A 16 20.31 28.91 15.95
N SER A 17 19.96 28.26 14.84
CA SER A 17 18.69 27.53 14.73
C SER A 17 18.73 26.45 13.64
N VAL A 18 18.15 25.30 13.95
CA VAL A 18 17.82 24.26 12.96
C VAL A 18 16.38 24.49 12.50
N SER A 19 16.14 24.52 11.19
CA SER A 19 14.79 24.68 10.65
C SER A 19 14.62 23.98 9.30
N ALA A 20 13.38 23.58 9.00
CA ALA A 20 13.02 23.11 7.67
C ALA A 20 12.83 24.31 6.74
N VAL A 21 13.52 24.30 5.59
CA VAL A 21 13.45 25.37 4.59
C VAL A 21 13.17 24.75 3.23
N SER A 22 12.11 25.23 2.58
CA SER A 22 11.78 24.89 1.20
C SER A 22 12.42 25.92 0.26
N PHE A 23 13.21 25.41 -0.70
CA PHE A 23 13.98 26.23 -1.62
C PHE A 23 13.31 26.34 -2.98
N HIS A 24 13.40 27.50 -3.59
CA HIS A 24 12.84 27.82 -4.90
C HIS A 24 13.81 28.71 -5.67
N THR A 25 13.62 28.78 -6.99
CA THR A 25 14.36 29.72 -7.84
C THR A 25 13.72 31.10 -7.71
N ASP A 26 14.51 32.10 -7.29
CA ASP A 26 14.08 33.49 -7.26
C ASP A 26 14.02 34.11 -8.67
N ARG A 27 13.50 35.34 -8.77
CA ARG A 27 13.42 36.06 -10.06
C ARG A 27 14.77 36.32 -10.72
N LYS A 28 15.87 36.20 -9.99
CA LYS A 28 17.25 36.42 -10.46
C LYS A 28 17.94 35.09 -10.78
N GLY A 29 17.24 33.95 -10.66
CA GLY A 29 17.79 32.62 -10.93
C GLY A 29 18.52 31.98 -9.74
N ASN A 30 18.52 32.59 -8.56
CA ASN A 30 19.18 32.03 -7.38
C ASN A 30 18.28 31.05 -6.65
N VAL A 31 18.87 30.01 -6.08
CA VAL A 31 18.17 29.08 -5.18
C VAL A 31 18.10 29.70 -3.78
N SER A 32 16.89 29.99 -3.30
CA SER A 32 16.67 30.61 -1.99
C SER A 32 15.39 30.10 -1.34
N GLY A 33 15.32 30.22 -0.02
CA GLY A 33 14.14 29.91 0.78
C GLY A 33 13.76 31.08 1.68
N ARG A 34 12.82 30.84 2.60
CA ARG A 34 12.44 31.83 3.63
C ARG A 34 12.43 31.21 5.02
N PHE A 35 12.86 32.00 5.99
CA PHE A 35 12.75 31.68 7.41
C PHE A 35 12.38 32.95 8.17
N ARG A 36 11.26 32.93 8.89
CA ARG A 36 10.72 34.08 9.65
C ARG A 36 10.67 35.39 8.83
N GLY A 37 10.30 35.27 7.55
CA GLY A 37 10.20 36.41 6.62
C GLY A 37 11.52 36.85 5.97
N ALA A 38 12.68 36.42 6.47
CA ALA A 38 13.98 36.71 5.90
C ALA A 38 14.37 35.71 4.81
N VAL A 39 15.21 36.16 3.86
CA VAL A 39 15.73 35.31 2.78
C VAL A 39 16.76 34.35 3.34
N VAL A 40 16.69 33.08 2.93
CA VAL A 40 17.67 32.04 3.26
C VAL A 40 18.42 31.68 1.99
N LEU A 41 19.73 31.88 1.98
CA LEU A 41 20.61 31.54 0.87
C LEU A 41 21.42 30.30 1.22
N ARG A 42 21.76 29.49 0.21
CA ARG A 42 22.67 28.36 0.42
C ARG A 42 24.04 28.86 0.90
N ASP A 43 24.56 28.27 1.95
CA ASP A 43 25.94 28.47 2.37
C ASP A 43 26.89 27.83 1.34
N ARG A 44 27.90 28.57 0.89
CA ARG A 44 28.88 28.07 -0.09
C ARG A 44 29.76 26.96 0.48
N SER A 45 29.88 26.88 1.81
CA SER A 45 30.61 25.83 2.51
C SER A 45 29.81 24.54 2.70
N SER A 46 28.52 24.54 2.35
CA SER A 46 27.69 23.34 2.41
C SER A 46 28.13 22.34 1.33
N GLU A 47 28.50 21.13 1.74
CA GLU A 47 28.89 20.03 0.84
C GLU A 47 27.73 19.63 -0.08
N GLU A 48 26.53 19.58 0.49
CA GLU A 48 25.32 19.23 -0.25
C GLU A 48 24.86 20.33 -1.21
N ILE A 49 24.39 19.90 -2.37
CA ILE A 49 23.82 20.79 -3.40
C ILE A 49 22.31 20.82 -3.23
N ILE A 50 21.82 21.88 -2.58
CA ILE A 50 20.38 22.17 -2.47
C ILE A 50 19.86 22.63 -3.84
N ARG A 51 18.83 21.96 -4.36
CA ARG A 51 18.19 22.29 -5.65
C ARG A 51 16.84 23.00 -5.45
N PRO A 52 16.35 23.74 -6.46
CA PRO A 52 15.00 24.28 -6.46
C PRO A 52 13.94 23.18 -6.30
N GLY A 53 12.89 23.48 -5.55
CA GLY A 53 11.79 22.55 -5.25
C GLY A 53 12.08 21.59 -4.09
N GLU A 54 13.30 21.60 -3.53
CA GLU A 54 13.66 20.72 -2.42
C GLU A 54 13.40 21.38 -1.06
N THR A 55 13.04 20.56 -0.07
CA THR A 55 12.95 20.95 1.34
C THR A 55 14.06 20.26 2.13
N TRP A 56 14.75 21.01 2.97
CA TRP A 56 15.87 20.52 3.76
C TRP A 56 15.75 20.99 5.21
N PHE A 57 16.15 20.14 6.15
CA PHE A 57 16.58 20.61 7.46
C PHE A 57 17.94 21.29 7.31
N CYS A 58 17.97 22.56 7.70
CA CYS A 58 19.14 23.41 7.57
C CYS A 58 19.55 23.96 8.92
N SER A 59 20.85 24.05 9.09
CA SER A 59 21.48 24.87 10.12
C SER A 59 21.57 26.30 9.60
N LEU A 60 20.88 27.23 10.28
CA LEU A 60 20.76 28.61 9.83
C LEU A 60 21.71 29.53 10.61
N ARG A 61 22.46 30.35 9.88
CA ARG A 61 23.32 31.40 10.43
C ARG A 61 22.89 32.74 9.87
N LEU A 62 22.61 33.71 10.74
CA LEU A 62 22.32 35.07 10.29
C LEU A 62 23.55 35.64 9.58
N ASN A 63 23.36 36.29 8.44
CA ASN A 63 24.45 36.95 7.73
C ASN A 63 25.01 38.07 8.62
N PRO A 64 26.26 37.96 9.12
CA PRO A 64 26.80 38.93 10.06
C PRO A 64 27.04 40.31 9.44
N ILE A 65 27.06 40.39 8.10
CA ILE A 65 27.33 41.64 7.37
C ILE A 65 26.03 42.41 7.12
N SER A 66 25.02 41.75 6.53
CA SER A 66 23.78 42.43 6.12
C SER A 66 22.69 42.39 7.18
N LEU A 67 22.73 41.40 8.09
CA LEU A 67 21.67 41.07 9.06
C LEU A 67 20.27 40.87 8.45
N GLY A 68 20.14 40.88 7.11
CA GLY A 68 18.87 40.82 6.39
C GLY A 68 18.58 39.46 5.76
N ASN A 69 19.52 38.52 5.85
CA ASN A 69 19.37 37.17 5.31
C ASN A 69 20.09 36.14 6.18
N TYR A 70 19.70 34.88 6.05
CA TYR A 70 20.38 33.74 6.64
C TYR A 70 21.17 32.98 5.58
N PHE A 71 22.22 32.29 6.01
CA PHE A 71 22.89 31.23 5.26
C PHE A 71 22.47 29.88 5.81
N ALA A 72 22.13 28.96 4.92
CA ALA A 72 21.73 27.60 5.23
C ALA A 72 22.84 26.62 4.91
N ARG A 73 23.33 25.92 5.94
CA ARG A 73 24.09 24.68 5.78
C ARG A 73 23.12 23.51 5.80
N ALA A 74 23.13 22.69 4.76
CA ALA A 74 22.27 21.52 4.69
C ALA A 74 22.66 20.49 5.76
N ILE A 75 21.66 19.90 6.43
CA ILE A 75 21.84 18.80 7.37
C ILE A 75 21.24 17.53 6.78
N ARG A 76 19.97 17.60 6.37
CA ARG A 76 19.25 16.44 5.84
C ARG A 76 18.11 16.86 4.92
N LYS A 77 17.98 16.17 3.79
CA LYS A 77 16.87 16.39 2.85
C LYS A 77 15.58 15.79 3.41
N VAL A 78 14.48 16.51 3.25
CA VAL A 78 13.13 16.04 3.57
C VAL A 78 12.52 15.48 2.28
N ASP A 79 12.68 14.19 2.08
CA ASP A 79 12.17 13.45 0.94
C ASP A 79 11.53 12.11 1.37
N ALA A 80 11.10 11.31 0.40
CA ALA A 80 10.49 10.01 0.68
C ALA A 80 11.39 9.09 1.51
N SER A 81 12.70 9.09 1.25
CA SER A 81 13.67 8.27 1.98
C SER A 81 13.73 8.69 3.45
N PHE A 82 13.74 10.00 3.74
CA PHE A 82 13.65 10.50 5.11
C PHE A 82 12.41 9.95 5.84
N PHE A 83 11.23 10.02 5.23
CA PHE A 83 10.00 9.52 5.87
C PHE A 83 10.00 8.00 6.07
N MET A 84 10.62 7.24 5.16
CA MET A 84 10.71 5.78 5.28
C MET A 84 11.60 5.34 6.44
N GLU A 85 12.64 6.11 6.76
CA GLU A 85 13.57 5.83 7.86
C GLU A 85 13.00 6.17 9.25
N LEU A 86 11.89 6.92 9.33
CA LEU A 86 11.25 7.24 10.60
C LEU A 86 10.60 6.00 11.24
N GLY A 87 10.62 5.95 12.57
CA GLY A 87 9.87 4.92 13.31
C GLY A 87 8.36 5.14 13.22
N GLU A 88 7.57 4.08 13.42
CA GLU A 88 6.10 4.13 13.36
C GLU A 88 5.50 5.19 14.32
N GLY A 89 6.07 5.34 15.52
CA GLY A 89 5.64 6.39 16.46
C GLY A 89 5.86 7.80 15.91
N GLN A 90 7.02 8.07 15.32
CA GLN A 90 7.36 9.38 14.74
C GLN A 90 6.49 9.70 13.51
N LYS A 91 6.23 8.70 12.66
CA LYS A 91 5.32 8.84 11.53
C LYS A 91 3.91 9.21 12.01
N LYS A 92 3.43 8.56 13.06
CA LYS A 92 2.12 8.85 13.65
C LYS A 92 2.05 10.27 14.20
N GLU A 93 3.04 10.72 14.96
CA GLU A 93 3.08 12.09 15.50
C GLU A 93 3.08 13.15 14.39
N ILE A 94 3.87 12.95 13.32
CA ILE A 94 3.87 13.84 12.16
C ILE A 94 2.51 13.83 11.46
N ALA A 95 1.91 12.66 11.27
CA ALA A 95 0.61 12.54 10.62
C ALA A 95 -0.50 13.23 11.42
N GLU A 96 -0.52 13.07 12.75
CA GLU A 96 -1.46 13.75 13.65
C GLU A 96 -1.26 15.28 13.60
N ALA A 97 -0.02 15.75 13.70
CA ALA A 97 0.27 17.19 13.60
C ALA A 97 -0.12 17.78 12.23
N LEU A 98 0.14 17.07 11.13
CA LEU A 98 -0.28 17.50 9.79
C LEU A 98 -1.81 17.52 9.68
N TRP A 99 -2.49 16.51 10.24
CA TRP A 99 -3.95 16.43 10.22
C TRP A 99 -4.59 17.58 10.99
N GLU A 100 -4.07 17.94 12.17
CA GLU A 100 -4.61 19.02 12.98
C GLU A 100 -4.43 20.40 12.34
N ASN A 101 -3.28 20.65 11.73
CA ASN A 101 -2.91 21.98 11.23
C ASN A 101 -3.29 22.21 9.77
N SER A 102 -3.41 21.16 8.95
CA SER A 102 -3.56 21.27 7.50
C SER A 102 -4.72 20.43 6.95
N ARG A 103 -5.70 20.08 7.80
CA ARG A 103 -6.85 19.24 7.41
C ARG A 103 -7.55 19.70 6.13
N SER A 104 -7.81 21.00 6.01
CA SER A 104 -8.54 21.59 4.89
C SER A 104 -7.80 21.45 3.56
N GLU A 105 -6.48 21.34 3.59
CA GLU A 105 -5.64 21.17 2.40
C GLU A 105 -5.45 19.67 2.07
N ILE A 106 -5.35 18.82 3.10
CA ILE A 106 -5.13 17.38 2.94
C ILE A 106 -6.38 16.66 2.45
N VAL A 107 -7.57 16.99 2.99
CA VAL A 107 -8.82 16.28 2.69
C VAL A 107 -9.14 16.28 1.19
N PRO A 108 -9.09 17.41 0.45
CA PRO A 108 -9.32 17.41 -0.99
C PRO A 108 -8.38 16.49 -1.76
N LEU A 109 -7.09 16.47 -1.41
CA LEU A 109 -6.08 15.64 -2.09
C LEU A 109 -6.38 14.13 -1.94
N ILE A 110 -6.79 13.72 -0.74
CA ILE A 110 -7.17 12.33 -0.47
C ILE A 110 -8.46 11.97 -1.22
N MET A 111 -9.45 12.88 -1.19
CA MET A 111 -10.75 12.64 -1.83
C MET A 111 -10.66 12.59 -3.36
N GLU A 112 -9.85 13.45 -3.99
CA GLU A 112 -9.62 13.42 -5.44
C GLU A 112 -8.97 12.10 -5.87
N SER A 113 -7.96 11.62 -5.13
CA SER A 113 -7.36 10.31 -5.38
C SER A 113 -8.39 9.18 -5.31
N HIS A 114 -9.25 9.18 -4.29
CA HIS A 114 -10.25 8.13 -4.13
C HIS A 114 -11.44 8.22 -5.09
N ALA A 115 -11.79 9.42 -5.56
CA ALA A 115 -12.81 9.60 -6.59
C ALA A 115 -12.35 9.02 -7.94
N VAL A 116 -11.07 9.21 -8.28
CA VAL A 116 -10.44 8.59 -9.45
C VAL A 116 -10.39 7.07 -9.30
N ASP A 117 -9.98 6.56 -8.13
CA ASP A 117 -9.93 5.10 -7.89
C ASP A 117 -11.31 4.44 -8.01
N ARG A 118 -12.37 5.12 -7.55
CA ARG A 118 -13.74 4.61 -7.66
C ARG A 118 -14.22 4.55 -9.12
N ASP A 119 -14.04 5.62 -9.88
CA ASP A 119 -14.45 5.70 -11.28
C ASP A 119 -13.67 4.70 -12.17
N VAL A 120 -12.38 4.50 -11.87
CA VAL A 120 -11.57 3.45 -12.52
C VAL A 120 -12.09 2.06 -12.16
N TYR A 121 -12.37 1.79 -10.88
CA TYR A 121 -12.87 0.48 -10.46
C TYR A 121 -14.23 0.15 -11.10
N GLU A 122 -15.16 1.12 -11.13
CA GLU A 122 -16.50 0.97 -11.69
C GLU A 122 -16.47 0.75 -13.21
N LYS A 123 -15.68 1.55 -13.95
CA LYS A 123 -15.47 1.33 -15.40
C LYS A 123 -14.84 -0.03 -15.70
N THR A 124 -13.93 -0.49 -14.85
CA THR A 124 -13.26 -1.77 -15.02
C THR A 124 -14.21 -2.93 -14.70
N SER A 125 -15.04 -2.82 -13.65
CA SER A 125 -16.03 -3.85 -13.30
C SER A 125 -17.12 -3.97 -14.37
N GLU A 126 -17.65 -2.85 -14.87
CA GLU A 126 -18.60 -2.85 -15.98
C GLU A 126 -18.00 -3.47 -17.26
N GLY A 127 -16.71 -3.22 -17.51
CA GLY A 127 -15.96 -3.84 -18.61
C GLY A 127 -15.86 -5.36 -18.47
N TYR A 128 -15.56 -5.85 -17.26
CA TYR A 128 -15.51 -7.28 -16.97
C TYR A 128 -16.88 -7.94 -17.06
N GLU A 129 -17.93 -7.32 -16.50
CA GLU A 129 -19.30 -7.84 -16.58
C GLU A 129 -19.79 -7.96 -18.02
N ARG A 130 -19.51 -6.95 -18.86
CA ARG A 130 -19.84 -6.99 -20.29
C ARG A 130 -19.11 -8.12 -21.00
N ARG A 131 -17.84 -8.35 -20.65
CA ARG A 131 -17.02 -9.43 -21.24
C ARG A 131 -17.46 -10.82 -20.77
N ILE A 132 -17.84 -10.96 -19.50
CA ILE A 132 -18.42 -12.19 -18.96
C ILE A 132 -19.71 -12.52 -19.71
N LYS A 133 -20.61 -11.56 -19.86
CA LYS A 133 -21.86 -11.76 -20.61
C LYS A 133 -21.60 -12.22 -22.05
N GLU A 134 -20.71 -11.54 -22.77
CA GLU A 134 -20.35 -11.90 -24.14
C GLU A 134 -19.78 -13.33 -24.24
N LEU A 135 -18.94 -13.73 -23.28
CA LEU A 135 -18.35 -15.08 -23.24
C LEU A 135 -19.39 -16.15 -22.87
N THR A 136 -20.31 -15.85 -21.96
CA THR A 136 -21.42 -16.74 -21.59
C THR A 136 -22.36 -16.96 -22.77
N ASP A 137 -22.80 -15.89 -23.44
CA ASP A 137 -23.68 -15.98 -24.60
C ASP A 137 -23.04 -16.81 -25.74
N ARG A 138 -21.72 -16.65 -25.94
CA ARG A 138 -20.96 -17.44 -26.92
C ARG A 138 -20.81 -18.90 -26.51
N LEU A 139 -20.65 -19.18 -25.22
CA LEU A 139 -20.57 -20.55 -24.71
C LEU A 139 -21.91 -21.25 -24.90
N GLU A 140 -23.01 -20.62 -24.50
CA GLU A 140 -24.37 -21.14 -24.68
C GLU A 140 -24.70 -21.41 -26.15
N ALA A 141 -24.27 -20.53 -27.07
CA ALA A 141 -24.44 -20.74 -28.51
C ALA A 141 -23.60 -21.89 -29.09
N SER A 142 -22.56 -22.34 -28.38
CA SER A 142 -21.59 -23.33 -28.87
C SER A 142 -21.79 -24.76 -28.31
N VAL A 143 -22.65 -24.94 -27.30
CA VAL A 143 -22.89 -26.26 -26.69
C VAL A 143 -24.13 -26.91 -27.31
N PRO A 144 -23.99 -28.05 -28.03
CA PRO A 144 -25.14 -28.87 -28.38
C PRO A 144 -25.76 -29.44 -27.10
N VAL A 145 -27.08 -29.32 -26.97
CA VAL A 145 -27.87 -29.85 -25.85
C VAL A 145 -27.65 -31.36 -25.72
N THR A 146 -26.70 -31.78 -24.88
CA THR A 146 -26.61 -33.15 -24.40
C THR A 146 -27.64 -33.33 -23.30
N LYS A 147 -28.68 -34.10 -23.61
CA LYS A 147 -29.70 -34.55 -22.66
C LYS A 147 -29.07 -35.14 -21.40
N GLY A 148 -29.67 -34.74 -20.29
CA GLY A 148 -29.43 -35.10 -18.90
C GLY A 148 -28.79 -36.46 -18.60
N VAL A 149 -27.80 -36.40 -17.72
CA VAL A 149 -27.63 -37.44 -16.69
C VAL A 149 -28.37 -36.91 -15.47
N ASP A 150 -29.44 -37.60 -15.08
CA ASP A 150 -30.24 -37.29 -13.89
C ASP A 150 -29.35 -37.33 -12.64
N VAL A 151 -29.04 -36.16 -12.08
CA VAL A 151 -28.48 -36.01 -10.73
C VAL A 151 -29.62 -35.50 -9.84
N PRO A 152 -29.91 -36.12 -8.69
CA PRO A 152 -31.06 -35.78 -7.85
C PRO A 152 -31.02 -34.31 -7.39
N ASP A 153 -32.11 -33.60 -7.68
CA ASP A 153 -32.27 -32.15 -7.65
C ASP A 153 -32.66 -31.57 -6.27
N ASP A 154 -32.07 -32.05 -5.17
CA ASP A 154 -32.46 -31.56 -3.82
C ASP A 154 -31.35 -31.56 -2.75
N ALA A 155 -30.08 -31.63 -3.16
CA ALA A 155 -28.95 -31.41 -2.26
C ALA A 155 -28.22 -30.14 -2.69
N GLY A 156 -28.24 -29.11 -1.84
CA GLY A 156 -27.45 -27.88 -2.04
C GLY A 156 -25.96 -28.17 -2.31
N PRO A 157 -25.16 -27.15 -2.69
CA PRO A 157 -23.80 -27.37 -3.18
C PRO A 157 -22.97 -28.20 -2.19
N THR A 158 -22.18 -29.13 -2.69
CA THR A 158 -21.36 -30.03 -1.87
C THR A 158 -19.88 -29.92 -2.20
N ILE A 159 -19.05 -30.37 -1.24
CA ILE A 159 -17.62 -30.57 -1.40
C ILE A 159 -17.33 -32.05 -1.21
N THR A 160 -16.62 -32.63 -2.18
CA THR A 160 -16.30 -34.05 -2.22
C THR A 160 -14.81 -34.25 -1.98
N ASP A 161 -14.44 -35.15 -1.06
CA ASP A 161 -13.03 -35.53 -0.88
C ASP A 161 -12.62 -36.48 -2.01
N THR A 162 -11.55 -36.13 -2.70
CA THR A 162 -10.96 -36.96 -3.76
C THR A 162 -9.50 -37.26 -3.41
N PRO A 163 -8.89 -38.32 -3.99
CA PRO A 163 -7.47 -38.62 -3.77
C PRO A 163 -6.52 -37.47 -4.15
N GLN A 164 -6.96 -36.54 -4.99
CA GLN A 164 -6.18 -35.39 -5.45
C GLN A 164 -6.39 -34.15 -4.57
N GLY A 165 -7.53 -34.03 -3.88
CA GLY A 165 -7.88 -32.87 -3.07
C GLY A 165 -9.39 -32.74 -2.88
N LEU A 166 -9.85 -31.55 -2.51
CA LEU A 166 -11.27 -31.27 -2.33
C LEU A 166 -11.88 -30.81 -3.65
N PHE A 167 -12.90 -31.51 -4.14
CA PHE A 167 -13.62 -31.14 -5.35
C PHE A 167 -14.92 -30.41 -5.01
N SER A 168 -15.18 -29.30 -5.68
CA SER A 168 -16.50 -28.66 -5.71
C SER A 168 -16.67 -27.87 -6.98
N SER A 169 -17.87 -27.89 -7.57
CA SER A 169 -18.21 -27.04 -8.72
C SER A 169 -18.15 -25.53 -8.40
N LEU A 170 -18.12 -25.16 -7.12
CA LEU A 170 -18.01 -23.77 -6.67
C LEU A 170 -16.58 -23.22 -6.70
N PHE A 171 -15.56 -24.08 -6.73
CA PHE A 171 -14.18 -23.63 -6.74
C PHE A 171 -13.78 -23.06 -8.10
N ARG A 172 -12.94 -22.03 -8.09
CA ARG A 172 -12.37 -21.39 -9.27
C ARG A 172 -10.86 -21.58 -9.25
N THR A 173 -10.24 -21.57 -10.41
CA THR A 173 -8.77 -21.69 -10.49
C THR A 173 -8.12 -20.49 -9.80
N GLY A 174 -7.16 -20.74 -8.91
CA GLY A 174 -6.52 -19.69 -8.10
C GLY A 174 -6.02 -20.20 -6.76
N ARG A 175 -5.69 -19.28 -5.86
CA ARG A 175 -5.30 -19.60 -4.48
C ARG A 175 -6.43 -19.25 -3.50
N TYR A 176 -6.50 -19.99 -2.40
CA TYR A 176 -7.52 -19.85 -1.37
C TYR A 176 -6.86 -19.78 0.01
N ALA A 177 -7.34 -18.85 0.83
CA ALA A 177 -7.12 -18.85 2.26
C ALA A 177 -8.09 -19.85 2.92
N VAL A 178 -7.58 -20.62 3.87
CA VAL A 178 -8.28 -21.69 4.57
C VAL A 178 -8.40 -21.30 6.04
N ARG A 179 -9.61 -20.93 6.47
CA ARG A 179 -9.85 -20.50 7.85
C ARG A 179 -10.74 -21.52 8.55
N LEU A 180 -10.27 -22.06 9.66
CA LEU A 180 -11.05 -22.90 10.56
C LEU A 180 -11.59 -22.03 11.71
N SER A 181 -12.87 -22.18 12.05
CA SER A 181 -13.45 -21.53 13.22
C SER A 181 -12.82 -22.05 14.52
N ALA A 182 -12.87 -21.24 15.58
CA ALA A 182 -12.28 -21.59 16.88
C ALA A 182 -12.89 -22.87 17.50
N ASP A 183 -14.14 -23.19 17.18
CA ASP A 183 -14.83 -24.42 17.59
C ASP A 183 -14.52 -25.64 16.67
N GLY A 184 -13.74 -25.45 15.61
CA GLY A 184 -13.37 -26.48 14.65
C GLY A 184 -14.52 -27.02 13.81
N LYS A 185 -15.69 -26.35 13.80
CA LYS A 185 -16.89 -26.83 13.10
C LYS A 185 -17.09 -26.22 11.72
N ASN A 186 -16.52 -25.06 11.47
CA ASN A 186 -16.71 -24.35 10.21
C ASN A 186 -15.36 -24.15 9.52
N LEU A 187 -15.30 -24.53 8.24
CA LEU A 187 -14.19 -24.21 7.37
C LEU A 187 -14.64 -23.17 6.36
N LEU A 188 -13.95 -22.04 6.29
CA LEU A 188 -14.15 -21.02 5.28
C LEU A 188 -12.99 -21.03 4.30
N LEU A 189 -13.33 -21.20 3.02
CA LEU A 189 -12.41 -21.19 1.89
C LEU A 189 -12.66 -19.92 1.08
N THR A 190 -11.77 -18.95 1.15
CA THR A 190 -11.93 -17.66 0.47
C THR A 190 -10.83 -17.48 -0.59
N PRO A 191 -11.16 -17.04 -1.82
CA PRO A 191 -10.14 -16.69 -2.81
C PRO A 191 -9.14 -15.66 -2.25
N ASP A 192 -7.85 -15.95 -2.33
CA ASP A 192 -6.78 -15.08 -1.84
C ASP A 192 -5.51 -15.39 -2.65
N GLU A 193 -4.92 -14.37 -3.30
CA GLU A 193 -3.68 -14.53 -4.07
C GLU A 193 -2.50 -15.01 -3.23
N ARG A 194 -2.54 -14.79 -1.90
CA ARG A 194 -1.54 -15.26 -0.93
C ARG A 194 -1.96 -16.52 -0.18
N GLY A 195 -3.09 -17.11 -0.57
CA GLY A 195 -3.63 -18.31 0.04
C GLY A 195 -2.70 -19.53 -0.03
N GLU A 196 -2.79 -20.35 1.00
CA GLU A 196 -2.02 -21.58 1.22
C GLU A 196 -2.54 -22.78 0.43
N ALA A 197 -3.80 -22.74 -0.02
CA ALA A 197 -4.40 -23.77 -0.85
C ALA A 197 -4.46 -23.32 -2.31
N GLU A 198 -4.11 -24.22 -3.23
CA GLU A 198 -4.14 -23.98 -4.67
C GLU A 198 -5.28 -24.78 -5.32
N CYS A 199 -6.15 -24.11 -6.06
CA CYS A 199 -7.21 -24.74 -6.83
C CYS A 199 -6.82 -24.84 -8.31
N ARG A 200 -6.89 -26.06 -8.86
CA ARG A 200 -6.74 -26.33 -10.29
C ARG A 200 -7.87 -27.23 -10.76
N GLY A 201 -8.61 -26.80 -11.78
CA GLY A 201 -9.70 -27.61 -12.36
C GLY A 201 -10.77 -28.00 -11.33
N ASN A 202 -11.17 -27.06 -10.47
CA ASN A 202 -12.16 -27.24 -9.41
C ASN A 202 -11.73 -28.21 -8.29
N ILE A 203 -10.45 -28.57 -8.23
CA ILE A 203 -9.85 -29.39 -7.18
C ILE A 203 -8.93 -28.50 -6.35
N LEU A 204 -9.26 -28.33 -5.08
CA LEU A 204 -8.47 -27.60 -4.10
C LEU A 204 -7.45 -28.53 -3.44
N MET A 205 -6.18 -28.15 -3.56
CA MET A 205 -5.02 -28.88 -3.07
C MET A 205 -4.27 -28.01 -2.06
N GLY A 206 -3.79 -28.60 -0.98
CA GLY A 206 -3.11 -27.84 0.06
C GLY A 206 -2.63 -28.74 1.18
N HIS A 207 -1.46 -28.42 1.71
CA HIS A 207 -0.91 -29.15 2.84
C HIS A 207 -1.82 -28.96 4.05
N ARG A 208 -2.28 -30.06 4.66
CA ARG A 208 -3.14 -30.11 5.86
C ARG A 208 -4.63 -29.80 5.68
N LEU A 209 -5.12 -29.55 4.45
CA LEU A 209 -6.56 -29.38 4.20
C LEU A 209 -7.39 -30.59 4.68
N ARG A 210 -6.90 -31.80 4.41
CA ARG A 210 -7.54 -33.04 4.88
C ARG A 210 -7.47 -33.22 6.39
N ASP A 211 -6.40 -32.75 7.03
CA ASP A 211 -6.27 -32.82 8.49
C ASP A 211 -7.26 -31.86 9.17
N MET A 212 -7.55 -30.73 8.53
CA MET A 212 -8.50 -29.72 9.00
C MET A 212 -9.96 -30.08 8.72
N MET A 213 -10.22 -30.97 7.76
CA MET A 213 -11.54 -31.44 7.37
C MET A 213 -11.71 -32.93 7.70
N PRO A 214 -12.24 -33.29 8.88
CA PRO A 214 -12.62 -34.66 9.12
C PRO A 214 -13.87 -34.98 8.31
N PHE A 215 -13.68 -35.51 7.10
CA PHE A 215 -14.69 -36.31 6.41
C PHE A 215 -15.01 -37.48 7.31
N CYS A 216 -16.07 -37.36 8.12
CA CYS A 216 -16.48 -38.33 9.14
C CYS A 216 -17.05 -39.60 8.47
N GLY A 217 -16.25 -40.27 7.62
CA GLY A 217 -16.67 -41.39 6.77
C GLY A 217 -17.58 -41.01 5.59
N ARG A 218 -17.84 -39.72 5.35
CA ARG A 218 -18.68 -39.25 4.25
C ARG A 218 -17.81 -38.77 3.08
N PRO A 219 -18.05 -39.22 1.84
CA PRO A 219 -17.27 -38.76 0.69
C PRO A 219 -17.60 -37.32 0.30
N SER A 220 -18.76 -36.79 0.73
CA SER A 220 -19.24 -35.46 0.36
C SER A 220 -19.91 -34.76 1.56
N ILE A 221 -19.66 -33.46 1.71
CA ILE A 221 -20.18 -32.61 2.78
C ILE A 221 -20.92 -31.42 2.15
N PRO A 222 -22.13 -31.06 2.62
CA PRO A 222 -22.81 -29.86 2.15
C PRO A 222 -22.03 -28.59 2.51
N CYS A 223 -22.07 -27.61 1.61
CA CYS A 223 -21.45 -26.32 1.79
C CYS A 223 -22.44 -25.20 1.43
N LYS A 224 -22.06 -23.96 1.75
CA LYS A 224 -22.82 -22.76 1.43
C LYS A 224 -21.87 -21.72 0.86
N ILE A 225 -22.39 -20.86 0.00
CA ILE A 225 -21.66 -19.68 -0.46
C ILE A 225 -21.74 -18.64 0.67
N TYR A 226 -20.60 -18.07 1.07
CA TYR A 226 -20.50 -17.02 2.08
C TYR A 226 -19.61 -15.90 1.56
N GLY A 227 -20.22 -14.79 1.12
CA GLY A 227 -19.52 -13.74 0.38
C GLY A 227 -18.98 -14.28 -0.95
N ASP A 228 -17.68 -14.12 -1.14
CA ASP A 228 -16.89 -14.68 -2.25
C ASP A 228 -16.29 -16.07 -1.94
N GLY A 229 -16.49 -16.58 -0.72
CA GLY A 229 -15.96 -17.85 -0.24
C GLY A 229 -16.97 -18.99 -0.16
N VAL A 230 -16.46 -20.18 0.14
CA VAL A 230 -17.23 -21.40 0.39
C VAL A 230 -17.11 -21.75 1.87
N LEU A 231 -18.25 -21.80 2.56
CA LEU A 231 -18.37 -22.19 3.95
C LEU A 231 -18.81 -23.65 4.03
N VAL A 232 -17.99 -24.48 4.66
CA VAL A 232 -18.31 -25.85 5.02
C VAL A 232 -18.69 -25.89 6.49
N GLN A 233 -19.85 -26.42 6.80
CA GLN A 233 -20.31 -26.59 8.17
C GLN A 233 -20.36 -28.07 8.50
N ARG A 234 -19.71 -28.45 9.61
CA ARG A 234 -19.78 -29.80 10.17
C ARG A 234 -21.09 -30.04 10.90
#